data_AF-A0A6M0JYU7-F1
#
_entry.id   AF-A0A6M0JYU7-F1
#
_cell.length_a   1.000
_cell.length_b   1.000
_cell.length_c   1.000
_cell.angle_alpha   90.00
_cell.angle_beta   90.00
_cell.angle_gamma   90.00
#
_symmetry.space_group_name_H-M   'P 1'
#
loop_
_entity.id
_entity.type
_entity.pdbx_description
1 polymer ?
#
loop_
_entity_poly.entity_id
_entity_poly.type
_entity_poly.pdbx_seq_one_letter_code
_entity_poly.pdbx_strand_id
1 'polypeptide(L)'
;MAATMRYTTQLGAGLGLVDETKTLLDLWTPGMSPSRLHQAALESGDFPTVSARRLRNIIVESFAPRYLVSDGAPARHLKTLSRVLPTADLSQLMLIFTSRANPILGDFIRQVYWVRYGAGDTSLTNEDARAFVERAIDDGKMLKRWSEKTVSRVSGYLTGCCADYGLLEPGAKRSRRILPFRIAAPVAAYLAYDLHLAGIGDNTLLSHADWALFGLGREDVLAELKRLSLQGLLIVQAAGDVIRISWTHPTQEALCDVLTQG
;
A
#
# COMPACT_ATOMS: atom_id res chain seq x y z
N MET A 1 18.38 14.22 5.60
CA MET A 1 18.41 13.64 4.23
C MET A 1 17.72 12.29 4.30
N ALA A 2 16.53 12.14 3.73
CA ALA A 2 15.90 10.82 3.61
C ALA A 2 16.85 9.94 2.79
N ALA A 3 17.24 8.78 3.32
CA ALA A 3 18.02 7.83 2.52
C ALA A 3 17.22 7.55 1.24
N THR A 4 17.79 7.90 0.08
CA THR A 4 17.14 7.68 -1.22
C THR A 4 16.95 6.17 -1.37
N MET A 5 15.74 5.70 -1.06
CA MET A 5 15.44 4.28 -0.99
C MET A 5 15.48 3.73 -2.41
N ARG A 6 16.46 2.85 -2.65
CA ARG A 6 16.76 2.34 -3.99
C ARG A 6 15.70 1.35 -4.45
N TYR A 7 15.43 1.35 -5.74
CA TYR A 7 14.52 0.40 -6.36
C TYR A 7 15.15 -0.99 -6.43
N THR A 8 14.32 -2.02 -6.18
CA THR A 8 14.69 -3.43 -6.19
C THR A 8 13.70 -4.23 -7.04
N THR A 9 14.05 -5.47 -7.37
CA THR A 9 13.15 -6.39 -8.09
C THR A 9 12.17 -7.12 -7.16
N GLN A 10 12.11 -6.75 -5.87
CA GLN A 10 11.37 -7.47 -4.83
C GLN A 10 9.86 -7.51 -5.09
N LEU A 11 9.30 -6.51 -5.76
CA LEU A 11 7.88 -6.49 -6.15
C LEU A 11 7.48 -7.75 -6.95
N GLY A 12 8.40 -8.29 -7.75
CA GLY A 12 8.18 -9.52 -8.53
C GLY A 12 8.02 -10.79 -7.68
N ALA A 13 8.38 -10.74 -6.40
CA ALA A 13 8.19 -11.85 -5.48
C ALA A 13 6.73 -12.02 -5.07
N GLY A 14 5.89 -11.00 -5.19
CA GLY A 14 4.53 -11.13 -4.67
C GLY A 14 3.58 -9.98 -4.90
N LEU A 15 3.76 -9.15 -5.94
CA LEU A 15 2.75 -8.22 -6.48
C LEU A 15 1.77 -7.68 -5.41
N GLY A 16 0.45 -7.85 -5.61
CA GLY A 16 -0.57 -7.55 -4.61
C GLY A 16 -0.79 -8.65 -3.56
N LEU A 17 -0.95 -9.92 -4.00
CA LEU A 17 -1.22 -11.10 -3.16
C LEU A 17 -2.31 -10.87 -2.10
N VAL A 18 -3.45 -10.30 -2.49
CA VAL A 18 -4.51 -9.88 -1.55
C VAL A 18 -5.07 -11.09 -0.79
N ASP A 19 -5.43 -12.16 -1.49
CA ASP A 19 -6.02 -13.34 -0.87
C ASP A 19 -5.00 -14.10 0.00
N GLU A 20 -3.78 -14.32 -0.50
CA GLU A 20 -2.72 -14.95 0.29
C GLU A 20 -2.37 -14.12 1.53
N THR A 21 -2.37 -12.79 1.41
CA THR A 21 -2.14 -11.91 2.56
C THR A 21 -3.23 -12.08 3.60
N LYS A 22 -4.52 -12.14 3.22
CA LYS A 22 -5.62 -12.38 4.16
C LYS A 22 -5.45 -13.70 4.91
N THR A 23 -5.17 -14.79 4.20
CA THR A 23 -4.91 -16.09 4.81
C THR A 23 -3.70 -16.05 5.75
N LEU A 24 -2.61 -15.39 5.36
CA LEU A 24 -1.43 -15.24 6.22
C LEU A 24 -1.70 -14.37 7.45
N LEU A 25 -2.54 -13.33 7.35
CA LEU A 25 -2.98 -12.53 8.51
C LEU A 25 -3.75 -13.39 9.50
N ASP A 26 -4.65 -14.25 9.02
CA ASP A 26 -5.44 -15.15 9.88
C ASP A 26 -4.57 -16.18 10.62
N LEU A 27 -3.52 -16.69 9.98
CA LEU A 27 -2.56 -17.60 10.59
C LEU A 27 -1.57 -16.92 11.55
N TRP A 28 -1.16 -15.69 11.24
CA TRP A 28 -0.11 -15.01 12.00
C TRP A 28 -0.57 -14.58 13.40
N THR A 29 0.29 -14.76 14.40
CA THR A 29 0.12 -14.22 15.74
C THR A 29 1.34 -13.41 16.17
N PRO A 30 1.18 -12.44 17.11
CA PRO A 30 2.30 -11.63 17.58
C PRO A 30 3.50 -12.47 18.04
N GLY A 31 4.69 -12.11 17.57
CA GLY A 31 5.94 -12.84 17.86
C GLY A 31 6.21 -14.06 16.96
N MET A 32 5.34 -14.37 15.98
CA MET A 32 5.69 -15.35 14.95
C MET A 32 6.75 -14.78 14.00
N SER A 33 7.83 -15.53 13.82
CA SER A 33 8.84 -15.25 12.80
C SER A 33 8.36 -15.69 11.41
N PRO A 34 8.96 -15.18 10.31
CA PRO A 34 8.63 -15.63 8.96
C PRO A 34 8.73 -17.16 8.78
N SER A 35 9.71 -17.80 9.42
CA SER A 35 9.86 -19.27 9.38
C SER A 35 8.73 -19.99 10.11
N ARG A 36 8.29 -19.49 11.28
CA ARG A 36 7.15 -20.07 12.01
C ARG A 36 5.84 -19.87 11.26
N LEU A 37 5.63 -18.70 10.66
CA LEU A 37 4.47 -18.45 9.80
C LEU A 37 4.47 -19.36 8.57
N HIS A 38 5.63 -19.61 7.96
CA HIS A 38 5.76 -20.54 6.84
C HIS A 38 5.38 -21.97 7.24
N GLN A 39 5.84 -22.44 8.40
CA GLN A 39 5.45 -23.74 8.93
C GLN A 39 3.94 -23.82 9.18
N ALA A 40 3.36 -22.84 9.88
CA ALA A 40 1.93 -22.79 10.14
C ALA A 40 1.09 -22.77 8.84
N ALA A 41 1.55 -22.04 7.81
CA ALA A 41 0.89 -22.00 6.53
C ALA A 41 0.96 -23.33 5.76
N LEU A 42 2.05 -24.09 5.89
CA LEU A 42 2.12 -25.46 5.33
C LEU A 42 1.18 -26.42 6.07
N GLU A 43 1.14 -26.33 7.40
CA GLU A 43 0.30 -27.18 8.25
C GLU A 43 -1.19 -26.89 8.10
N SER A 44 -1.56 -25.65 7.76
CA SER A 44 -2.96 -25.24 7.55
C SER A 44 -3.64 -25.93 6.36
N GLY A 45 -2.90 -26.22 5.29
CA GLY A 45 -3.48 -26.69 4.03
C GLY A 45 -4.17 -25.59 3.19
N ASP A 46 -4.15 -24.33 3.62
CA ASP A 46 -4.89 -23.22 2.99
C ASP A 46 -4.26 -22.69 1.69
N PHE A 47 -3.13 -23.25 1.27
CA PHE A 47 -2.40 -22.86 0.05
C PHE A 47 -2.22 -24.02 -0.95
N PRO A 48 -3.29 -24.71 -1.37
CA PRO A 48 -3.19 -25.97 -2.12
C PRO A 48 -2.55 -25.83 -3.51
N THR A 49 -2.59 -24.64 -4.10
CA THR A 49 -2.03 -24.34 -5.43
C THR A 49 -0.62 -23.75 -5.37
N VAL A 50 -0.08 -23.49 -4.17
CA VAL A 50 1.20 -22.81 -3.99
C VAL A 50 2.24 -23.79 -3.46
N SER A 51 3.29 -24.05 -4.24
CA SER A 51 4.40 -24.90 -3.77
C SER A 51 5.03 -24.35 -2.47
N ALA A 52 5.54 -25.23 -1.60
CA ALA A 52 6.17 -24.84 -0.34
C ALA A 52 7.28 -23.80 -0.51
N ARG A 53 8.08 -23.91 -1.58
CA ARG A 53 9.11 -22.93 -1.94
C ARG A 53 8.52 -21.56 -2.29
N ARG A 54 7.45 -21.55 -3.10
CA ARG A 54 6.77 -20.30 -3.49
C ARG A 54 6.14 -19.62 -2.27
N LEU A 55 5.51 -20.38 -1.39
CA LEU A 55 4.92 -19.89 -0.15
C LEU A 55 5.98 -19.26 0.77
N ARG A 56 7.15 -19.90 0.91
CA ARG A 56 8.29 -19.30 1.63
C ARG A 56 8.70 -17.96 1.03
N ASN A 57 8.81 -17.86 -0.30
CA ASN A 57 9.18 -16.61 -0.96
C ASN A 57 8.11 -15.53 -0.77
N ILE A 58 6.83 -15.87 -0.85
CA ILE A 58 5.73 -14.95 -0.55
C ILE A 58 5.88 -14.39 0.86
N ILE A 59 6.11 -15.26 1.84
CA ILE A 59 6.22 -14.84 3.25
C ILE A 59 7.45 -13.99 3.47
N VAL A 60 8.63 -14.44 3.04
CA VAL A 60 9.92 -13.79 3.33
C VAL A 60 10.13 -12.52 2.50
N GLU A 61 9.76 -12.53 1.22
CA GLU A 61 10.07 -11.44 0.31
C GLU A 61 8.91 -10.45 0.14
N SER A 62 7.67 -10.81 0.52
CA SER A 62 6.49 -9.94 0.39
C SER A 62 5.79 -9.67 1.71
N PHE A 63 5.24 -10.69 2.39
CA PHE A 63 4.43 -10.48 3.59
C PHE A 63 5.24 -9.87 4.75
N ALA A 64 6.38 -10.46 5.10
CA ALA A 64 7.22 -10.01 6.20
C ALA A 64 7.70 -8.55 6.06
N PRO A 65 8.33 -8.14 4.95
CA PRO A 65 8.80 -6.76 4.79
C PRO A 65 7.67 -5.73 4.71
N ARG A 66 6.44 -6.13 4.38
CA ARG A 66 5.27 -5.24 4.33
C ARG A 66 4.60 -5.11 5.69
N TYR A 67 4.43 -6.21 6.42
CA TYR A 67 3.49 -6.27 7.55
C TYR A 67 4.10 -6.69 8.89
N LEU A 68 5.30 -7.27 8.89
CA LEU A 68 6.03 -7.66 10.11
C LEU A 68 7.03 -6.60 10.59
N VAL A 69 6.95 -5.40 10.03
CA VAL A 69 7.67 -4.21 10.52
C VAL A 69 7.04 -3.71 11.83
N SER A 70 7.79 -2.90 12.60
CA SER A 70 7.32 -2.33 13.87
C SER A 70 6.67 -3.38 14.78
N ASP A 71 7.39 -4.48 15.00
CA ASP A 71 6.93 -5.64 15.78
C ASP A 71 5.58 -6.23 15.33
N GLY A 72 5.31 -6.18 14.02
CA GLY A 72 4.10 -6.71 13.40
C GLY A 72 2.84 -5.87 13.64
N ALA A 73 2.99 -4.58 13.96
CA ALA A 73 1.84 -3.69 14.13
C ALA A 73 0.91 -3.66 12.90
N PRO A 74 1.41 -3.52 11.65
CA PRO A 74 0.52 -3.57 10.49
C PRO A 74 -0.23 -4.90 10.36
N ALA A 75 0.45 -6.03 10.60
CA ALA A 75 -0.21 -7.34 10.57
C ALA A 75 -1.32 -7.47 11.62
N ARG A 76 -1.11 -6.97 12.85
CA ARG A 76 -2.16 -6.92 13.88
C ARG A 76 -3.36 -6.11 13.41
N HIS A 77 -3.13 -4.87 12.95
CA HIS A 77 -4.21 -3.99 12.55
C HIS A 77 -4.99 -4.53 11.36
N LEU A 78 -4.29 -5.00 10.31
CA LEU A 78 -4.94 -5.55 9.12
C LEU A 78 -5.72 -6.83 9.43
N LYS A 79 -5.25 -7.67 10.36
CA LYS A 79 -5.99 -8.85 10.82
C LYS A 79 -7.28 -8.47 11.54
N THR A 80 -7.27 -7.42 12.35
CA THR A 80 -8.49 -6.91 13.00
C THR A 80 -9.45 -6.35 11.96
N LEU A 81 -8.96 -5.49 11.07
CA LEU A 81 -9.77 -4.82 10.05
C LEU A 81 -10.29 -5.77 8.96
N SER A 82 -9.57 -6.86 8.64
CA SER A 82 -10.00 -7.83 7.61
C SER A 82 -11.29 -8.56 7.95
N ARG A 83 -11.70 -8.56 9.22
CA ARG A 83 -12.94 -9.19 9.70
C ARG A 83 -14.19 -8.39 9.35
N VAL A 84 -14.03 -7.09 9.09
CA VAL A 84 -15.15 -6.13 8.92
C VAL A 84 -15.07 -5.36 7.61
N LEU A 85 -13.87 -4.99 7.18
CA LEU A 85 -13.71 -4.16 5.98
C LEU A 85 -13.95 -4.99 4.72
N PRO A 86 -14.64 -4.43 3.72
CA PRO A 86 -14.68 -5.01 2.38
C PRO A 86 -13.26 -5.24 1.85
N THR A 87 -13.04 -6.32 1.10
CA THR A 87 -11.74 -6.62 0.50
C THR A 87 -11.19 -5.44 -0.32
N ALA A 88 -12.05 -4.65 -0.97
CA ALA A 88 -11.67 -3.47 -1.73
C ALA A 88 -11.04 -2.36 -0.87
N ASP A 89 -11.50 -2.18 0.37
CA ASP A 89 -10.95 -1.17 1.28
C ASP A 89 -9.69 -1.70 1.97
N LEU A 90 -9.71 -2.96 2.37
CA LEU A 90 -8.53 -3.63 2.95
C LEU A 90 -7.36 -3.65 1.95
N SER A 91 -7.63 -3.84 0.66
CA SER A 91 -6.58 -3.84 -0.37
C SER A 91 -5.94 -2.46 -0.55
N GLN A 92 -6.64 -1.35 -0.23
CA GLN A 92 -6.03 -0.02 -0.20
C GLN A 92 -5.02 0.13 0.95
N LEU A 93 -5.29 -0.45 2.11
CA LEU A 93 -4.30 -0.49 3.19
C LEU A 93 -3.09 -1.33 2.80
N MET A 94 -3.32 -2.48 2.17
CA MET A 94 -2.24 -3.31 1.62
C MET A 94 -1.42 -2.57 0.56
N LEU A 95 -2.04 -1.75 -0.28
CA LEU A 95 -1.37 -0.90 -1.25
C LEU A 95 -0.39 0.08 -0.59
N ILE A 96 -0.78 0.71 0.52
CA ILE A 96 0.09 1.63 1.29
C ILE A 96 1.34 0.89 1.75
N PHE A 97 1.18 -0.23 2.44
CA PHE A 97 2.32 -1.01 2.95
C PHE A 97 3.18 -1.61 1.84
N THR A 98 2.59 -2.07 0.75
CA THR A 98 3.34 -2.54 -0.43
C THR A 98 4.14 -1.42 -1.07
N SER A 99 3.60 -0.21 -1.18
CA SER A 99 4.28 0.95 -1.74
C SER A 99 5.41 1.45 -0.84
N ARG A 100 5.24 1.39 0.49
CA ARG A 100 6.30 1.68 1.47
C ARG A 100 7.45 0.67 1.39
N ALA A 101 7.13 -0.62 1.27
CA ALA A 101 8.13 -1.67 1.10
C ALA A 101 8.78 -1.69 -0.29
N ASN A 102 8.09 -1.18 -1.32
CA ASN A 102 8.54 -1.17 -2.71
C ASN A 102 8.38 0.25 -3.30
N PRO A 103 9.35 1.16 -3.07
CA PRO A 103 9.24 2.56 -3.49
C PRO A 103 8.95 2.74 -4.99
N ILE A 104 9.45 1.83 -5.83
CA ILE A 104 9.19 1.83 -7.28
C ILE A 104 7.69 1.77 -7.62
N LEU A 105 6.88 1.05 -6.81
CA LEU A 105 5.43 0.98 -7.01
C LEU A 105 4.78 2.31 -6.65
N GLY A 106 5.12 2.87 -5.48
CA GLY A 106 4.54 4.15 -5.03
C GLY A 106 4.88 5.29 -5.99
N ASP A 107 6.12 5.34 -6.48
CA ASP A 107 6.56 6.34 -7.44
C ASP A 107 5.89 6.14 -8.81
N PHE A 108 5.74 4.90 -9.28
CA PHE A 108 5.01 4.61 -10.50
C PHE A 108 3.55 5.08 -10.44
N ILE A 109 2.86 4.84 -9.31
CA ILE A 109 1.48 5.28 -9.11
C ILE A 109 1.39 6.80 -9.15
N ARG A 110 2.25 7.49 -8.38
CA ARG A 110 2.25 8.96 -8.29
C ARG A 110 2.62 9.64 -9.61
N GLN A 111 3.60 9.10 -10.33
CA GLN A 111 4.20 9.77 -11.49
C GLN A 111 3.65 9.32 -12.84
N VAL A 112 3.00 8.16 -12.91
CA VAL A 112 2.47 7.61 -14.17
C VAL A 112 0.97 7.40 -14.10
N TYR A 113 0.49 6.62 -13.12
CA TYR A 113 -0.95 6.31 -13.03
C TYR A 113 -1.80 7.58 -12.89
N TRP A 114 -1.50 8.43 -11.91
CA TRP A 114 -2.29 9.64 -11.67
C TRP A 114 -2.15 10.68 -12.77
N VAL A 115 -0.99 10.75 -13.43
CA VAL A 115 -0.77 11.63 -14.59
C VAL A 115 -1.66 11.20 -15.76
N ARG A 116 -1.70 9.90 -16.07
CA ARG A 116 -2.58 9.36 -17.13
C ARG A 116 -4.06 9.48 -16.79
N TYR A 117 -4.43 9.14 -15.55
CA TYR A 117 -5.81 9.27 -15.07
C TYR A 117 -6.30 10.73 -15.16
N GLY A 118 -5.49 11.69 -14.69
CA GLY A 118 -5.82 13.12 -14.74
C GLY A 118 -5.86 13.69 -16.16
N ALA A 119 -5.09 13.13 -17.09
CA ALA A 119 -5.13 13.48 -18.52
C ALA A 119 -6.37 12.91 -19.24
N GLY A 120 -7.17 12.07 -18.59
CA GLY A 120 -8.35 11.42 -19.19
C GLY A 120 -8.00 10.21 -20.06
N ASP A 121 -6.79 9.65 -19.92
CA ASP A 121 -6.43 8.42 -20.63
C ASP A 121 -7.33 7.26 -20.20
N THR A 122 -7.68 6.42 -21.16
CA THR A 122 -8.54 5.26 -20.89
C THR A 122 -7.76 4.01 -20.52
N SER A 123 -6.45 3.96 -20.82
CA SER A 123 -5.61 2.78 -20.57
C SER A 123 -4.19 3.15 -20.14
N LEU A 124 -3.56 2.19 -19.46
CA LEU A 124 -2.15 2.22 -19.07
C LEU A 124 -1.49 0.92 -19.54
N THR A 125 -0.34 1.03 -20.17
CA THR A 125 0.36 -0.09 -20.80
C THR A 125 1.63 -0.49 -20.06
N ASN A 126 2.12 -1.70 -20.34
CA ASN A 126 3.44 -2.12 -19.89
C ASN A 126 4.56 -1.29 -20.52
N GLU A 127 4.32 -0.63 -21.66
CA GLU A 127 5.31 0.26 -22.28
C GLU A 127 5.44 1.57 -21.50
N ASP A 128 4.34 2.07 -20.93
CA ASP A 128 4.37 3.23 -20.03
C ASP A 128 5.16 2.95 -18.76
N ALA A 129 4.97 1.75 -18.19
CA ALA A 129 5.75 1.25 -17.08
C ALA A 129 7.22 1.05 -17.48
N ARG A 130 7.49 0.55 -18.69
CA ARG A 130 8.85 0.39 -19.21
C ARG A 130 9.57 1.74 -19.32
N ALA A 131 8.94 2.74 -19.92
CA ALA A 131 9.49 4.09 -20.05
C ALA A 131 9.75 4.74 -18.68
N PHE A 132 8.93 4.44 -17.66
CA PHE A 132 9.19 4.84 -16.28
C PHE A 132 10.42 4.14 -15.70
N VAL A 133 10.53 2.81 -15.84
CA VAL A 133 11.68 2.03 -15.33
C VAL A 133 12.98 2.44 -16.00
N GLU A 134 12.98 2.68 -17.31
CA GLU A 134 14.16 3.13 -18.07
C GLU A 134 14.62 4.51 -17.60
N ARG A 135 13.70 5.47 -17.43
CA ARG A 135 14.04 6.78 -16.83
C ARG A 135 14.62 6.63 -15.43
N ALA A 136 14.04 5.78 -14.59
CA ALA A 136 14.56 5.53 -13.24
C ALA A 136 15.96 4.90 -13.23
N ILE A 137 16.31 4.11 -14.26
CA ILE A 137 17.66 3.57 -14.44
C ILE A 137 18.64 4.71 -14.76
N ASP A 138 18.26 5.61 -15.67
CA ASP A 138 19.10 6.73 -16.07
C ASP A 138 19.26 7.76 -14.92
N ASP A 139 18.24 7.90 -14.06
CA ASP A 139 18.27 8.68 -12.82
C ASP A 139 19.06 8.00 -11.67
N GLY A 140 19.61 6.81 -11.89
CA GLY A 140 20.40 6.09 -10.90
C GLY A 140 19.61 5.60 -9.68
N LYS A 141 18.29 5.37 -9.81
CA LYS A 141 17.43 4.88 -8.70
C LYS A 141 17.71 3.43 -8.29
N MET A 142 18.51 2.71 -9.08
CA MET A 142 18.87 1.30 -8.88
C MET A 142 20.32 1.16 -8.41
N LEU A 143 20.62 0.12 -7.61
CA LEU A 143 22.01 -0.23 -7.26
C LEU A 143 22.84 -0.67 -8.47
N LYS A 144 22.22 -1.46 -9.35
CA LYS A 144 22.84 -2.00 -10.57
C LYS A 144 21.87 -1.76 -11.70
N ARG A 145 22.41 -1.43 -12.89
CA ARG A 145 21.61 -1.36 -14.11
C ARG A 145 20.94 -2.72 -14.34
N TRP A 146 19.64 -2.70 -14.59
CA TRP A 146 18.89 -3.92 -14.87
C TRP A 146 19.02 -4.32 -16.33
N SER A 147 19.02 -5.62 -16.60
CA SER A 147 18.94 -6.14 -17.97
C SER A 147 17.56 -5.88 -18.56
N GLU A 148 17.45 -5.88 -19.89
CA GLU A 148 16.17 -5.68 -20.60
C GLU A 148 15.09 -6.67 -20.14
N LYS A 149 15.45 -7.94 -19.94
CA LYS A 149 14.53 -8.95 -19.40
C LYS A 149 14.01 -8.61 -18.01
N THR A 150 14.82 -7.96 -17.18
CA THR A 150 14.40 -7.51 -15.84
C THR A 150 13.52 -6.28 -15.94
N VAL A 151 13.86 -5.31 -16.80
CA VAL A 151 13.01 -4.15 -17.08
C VAL A 151 11.63 -4.58 -17.55
N SER A 152 11.55 -5.46 -18.55
CA SER A 152 10.29 -6.00 -19.08
C SER A 152 9.43 -6.67 -18.00
N ARG A 153 10.05 -7.50 -17.14
CA ARG A 153 9.35 -8.16 -16.03
C ARG A 153 8.82 -7.17 -15.00
N VAL A 154 9.67 -6.26 -14.53
CA VAL A 154 9.27 -5.26 -13.52
C VAL A 154 8.17 -4.34 -14.05
N SER A 155 8.22 -3.98 -15.33
CA SER A 155 7.17 -3.19 -15.98
C SER A 155 5.82 -3.91 -15.94
N GLY A 156 5.80 -5.22 -16.22
CA GLY A 156 4.60 -6.04 -16.07
C GLY A 156 4.14 -6.21 -14.62
N TYR A 157 5.09 -6.24 -13.68
CA TYR A 157 4.77 -6.31 -12.24
C TYR A 157 4.14 -5.02 -11.71
N LEU A 158 4.58 -3.85 -12.17
CA LEU A 158 4.00 -2.57 -11.78
C LEU A 158 2.53 -2.46 -12.19
N THR A 159 2.22 -2.77 -13.46
CA THR A 159 0.86 -2.73 -13.97
C THR A 159 -0.01 -3.86 -13.41
N GLY A 160 0.57 -5.05 -13.18
CA GLY A 160 -0.10 -6.16 -12.51
C GLY A 160 -0.47 -5.81 -11.07
N CYS A 161 0.44 -5.23 -10.31
CA CYS A 161 0.20 -4.83 -8.93
C CYS A 161 -0.84 -3.71 -8.82
N CYS A 162 -0.86 -2.75 -9.76
CA CYS A 162 -1.94 -1.77 -9.84
C CYS A 162 -3.30 -2.43 -10.12
N ALA A 163 -3.34 -3.52 -10.91
CA ALA A 163 -4.56 -4.28 -11.13
C ALA A 163 -5.00 -5.05 -9.88
N ASP A 164 -4.07 -5.68 -9.17
CA ASP A 164 -4.34 -6.41 -7.92
C ASP A 164 -4.97 -5.50 -6.85
N TYR A 165 -4.60 -4.21 -6.83
CA TYR A 165 -5.14 -3.21 -5.90
C TYR A 165 -6.31 -2.39 -6.45
N GLY A 166 -6.83 -2.72 -7.64
CA GLY A 166 -8.04 -2.10 -8.19
C GLY A 166 -7.85 -0.74 -8.87
N LEU A 167 -6.61 -0.31 -9.11
CA LEU A 167 -6.31 0.89 -9.91
C LEU A 167 -6.51 0.64 -11.41
N LEU A 168 -6.22 -0.58 -11.86
CA LEU A 168 -6.33 -1.00 -13.26
C LEU A 168 -7.24 -2.23 -13.38
N GLU A 169 -7.77 -2.47 -14.58
CA GLU A 169 -8.58 -3.67 -14.80
C GLU A 169 -7.82 -4.97 -14.52
N PRO A 170 -8.49 -5.98 -13.92
CA PRO A 170 -7.84 -7.23 -13.54
C PRO A 170 -7.44 -8.09 -14.74
N GLY A 171 -6.55 -9.06 -14.48
CA GLY A 171 -6.13 -10.08 -15.43
C GLY A 171 -4.76 -9.86 -16.07
N ALA A 172 -4.28 -10.90 -16.74
CA ALA A 172 -2.99 -10.90 -17.44
C ALA A 172 -3.09 -10.14 -18.77
N LYS A 173 -2.78 -8.84 -18.73
CA LYS A 173 -2.84 -7.94 -19.89
C LYS A 173 -1.55 -7.14 -20.05
N ARG A 174 -1.30 -6.66 -21.26
CA ARG A 174 -0.20 -5.70 -21.55
C ARG A 174 -0.68 -4.25 -21.62
N SER A 175 -1.97 -4.06 -21.85
CA SER A 175 -2.68 -2.79 -21.80
C SER A 175 -3.90 -3.00 -20.92
N ARG A 176 -4.09 -2.14 -19.92
CA ARG A 176 -5.17 -2.24 -18.95
C ARG A 176 -5.97 -0.96 -18.96
N ARG A 177 -7.30 -1.07 -19.01
CA ARG A 177 -8.18 0.06 -18.73
C ARG A 177 -7.89 0.63 -17.34
N ILE A 178 -7.83 1.95 -17.26
CA ILE A 178 -7.68 2.69 -15.99
C ILE A 178 -9.04 2.71 -15.28
N LEU A 179 -9.07 2.35 -13.99
CA LEU A 179 -10.28 2.37 -13.18
C LEU A 179 -10.30 3.61 -12.28
N PRO A 180 -11.49 4.17 -11.98
CA PRO A 180 -11.62 5.17 -10.94
C PRO A 180 -11.17 4.60 -9.59
N PHE A 181 -10.32 5.34 -8.89
CA PHE A 181 -9.79 4.94 -7.60
C PHE A 181 -9.96 6.10 -6.60
N ARG A 182 -10.57 5.83 -5.44
CA ARG A 182 -10.81 6.82 -4.39
C ARG A 182 -10.50 6.19 -3.05
N ILE A 183 -9.88 6.96 -2.16
CA ILE A 183 -9.61 6.48 -0.81
C ILE A 183 -10.93 6.19 -0.08
N ALA A 184 -11.01 5.07 0.61
CA ALA A 184 -12.12 4.78 1.49
C ALA A 184 -11.96 5.51 2.83
N ALA A 185 -13.06 5.92 3.47
CA ALA A 185 -13.03 6.60 4.76
C ALA A 185 -12.22 5.86 5.86
N PRO A 186 -12.39 4.53 6.09
CA PRO A 186 -11.57 3.82 7.08
C PRO A 186 -10.08 3.81 6.72
N VAL A 187 -9.73 3.83 5.43
CA VAL A 187 -8.35 3.89 4.93
C VAL A 187 -7.74 5.26 5.19
N ALA A 188 -8.50 6.33 4.95
CA ALA A 188 -8.09 7.70 5.26
C ALA A 188 -7.88 7.89 6.77
N ALA A 189 -8.79 7.38 7.60
CA ALA A 189 -8.65 7.43 9.05
C ALA A 189 -7.40 6.67 9.52
N TYR A 190 -7.21 5.45 9.02
CA TYR A 190 -6.04 4.64 9.32
C TYR A 190 -4.75 5.38 8.99
N LEU A 191 -4.63 5.91 7.77
CA LEU A 191 -3.43 6.59 7.30
C LEU A 191 -3.16 7.87 8.11
N ALA A 192 -4.19 8.65 8.44
CA ALA A 192 -4.03 9.84 9.27
C ALA A 192 -3.42 9.50 10.63
N TYR A 193 -3.98 8.51 11.33
CA TYR A 193 -3.46 8.09 12.64
C TYR A 193 -2.09 7.43 12.56
N ASP A 194 -1.83 6.62 11.53
CA ASP A 194 -0.53 5.98 11.31
C ASP A 194 0.58 7.03 11.14
N LEU A 195 0.33 8.09 10.36
CA LEU A 195 1.27 9.21 10.20
C LEU A 195 1.43 10.02 11.50
N HIS A 196 0.33 10.30 12.21
CA HIS A 196 0.38 11.01 13.48
C HIS A 196 1.20 10.27 14.53
N LEU A 197 0.95 8.96 14.70
CA LEU A 197 1.63 8.11 15.67
C LEU A 197 3.10 7.86 15.27
N ALA A 198 3.45 8.01 13.99
CA ALA A 198 4.83 8.10 13.52
C ALA A 198 5.51 9.44 13.86
N GLY A 199 4.83 10.36 14.54
CA GLY A 199 5.35 11.65 14.98
C GLY A 199 5.33 12.74 13.89
N ILE A 200 4.60 12.54 12.81
CA ILE A 200 4.47 13.54 11.75
C ILE A 200 3.52 14.64 12.22
N GLY A 201 4.03 15.87 12.28
CA GLY A 201 3.23 17.03 12.69
C GLY A 201 2.09 17.33 11.70
N ASP A 202 0.98 17.86 12.21
CA ASP A 202 -0.29 18.06 11.48
C ASP A 202 -0.11 18.71 10.11
N ASN A 203 0.67 19.79 10.00
CA ASN A 203 0.89 20.46 8.72
C ASN A 203 1.63 19.60 7.69
N THR A 204 2.63 18.83 8.12
CA THR A 204 3.40 17.93 7.24
C THR A 204 2.58 16.71 6.87
N LEU A 205 1.72 16.23 7.77
CA LEU A 205 0.84 15.10 7.55
C LEU A 205 -0.03 15.32 6.31
N LEU A 206 -0.60 16.51 6.14
CA LEU A 206 -1.46 16.82 4.99
C LEU A 206 -0.75 16.75 3.63
N SER A 207 0.58 16.85 3.61
CA SER A 207 1.37 16.82 2.38
C SER A 207 2.25 15.57 2.30
N HIS A 208 1.97 14.56 3.14
CA HIS A 208 2.72 13.31 3.13
C HIS A 208 2.50 12.54 1.81
N ALA A 209 3.56 11.93 1.28
CA ALA A 209 3.55 11.29 -0.03
C ALA A 209 2.60 10.08 -0.14
N ASP A 210 2.18 9.49 0.98
CA ASP A 210 1.24 8.36 0.97
C ASP A 210 -0.17 8.78 0.53
N TRP A 211 -0.59 10.02 0.77
CA TRP A 211 -1.86 10.54 0.26
C TRP A 211 -1.89 10.58 -1.27
N ALA A 212 -0.74 10.85 -1.90
CA ALA A 212 -0.61 10.87 -3.35
C ALA A 212 -0.74 9.47 -3.99
N LEU A 213 -0.71 8.37 -3.21
CA LEU A 213 -1.12 7.06 -3.74
C LEU A 213 -2.58 7.05 -4.17
N PHE A 214 -3.40 7.92 -3.58
CA PHE A 214 -4.82 8.11 -3.87
C PHE A 214 -5.11 9.37 -4.67
N GLY A 215 -4.08 10.02 -5.21
CA GLY A 215 -4.21 11.23 -6.03
C GLY A 215 -4.56 12.48 -5.22
N LEU A 216 -4.44 12.42 -3.88
CA LEU A 216 -4.84 13.51 -2.99
C LEU A 216 -3.69 14.49 -2.78
N GLY A 217 -3.94 15.76 -3.08
CA GLY A 217 -3.10 16.88 -2.66
C GLY A 217 -3.48 17.38 -1.25
N ARG A 218 -2.76 18.40 -0.77
CA ARG A 218 -2.97 18.97 0.58
C ARG A 218 -4.43 19.33 0.87
N GLU A 219 -5.08 20.01 -0.07
CA GLU A 219 -6.46 20.47 0.09
C GLU A 219 -7.46 19.31 0.08
N ASP A 220 -7.21 18.28 -0.75
CA ASP A 220 -8.03 17.07 -0.77
C ASP A 220 -7.91 16.32 0.56
N VAL A 221 -6.68 16.20 1.10
CA VAL A 221 -6.45 15.59 2.42
C VAL A 221 -7.17 16.38 3.51
N LEU A 222 -7.09 17.71 3.50
CA LEU A 222 -7.84 18.53 4.46
C LEU A 222 -9.36 18.28 4.36
N ALA A 223 -9.89 18.16 3.13
CA ALA A 223 -11.29 17.86 2.92
C ALA A 223 -11.67 16.46 3.46
N GLU A 224 -10.83 15.44 3.24
CA GLU A 224 -11.06 14.11 3.80
C GLU A 224 -10.99 14.13 5.34
N LEU A 225 -10.01 14.79 5.95
CA LEU A 225 -9.91 14.90 7.40
C LEU A 225 -11.12 15.64 8.00
N LYS A 226 -11.65 16.67 7.34
CA LYS A 226 -12.91 17.32 7.74
C LYS A 226 -14.09 16.35 7.71
N ARG A 227 -14.19 15.46 6.72
CA ARG A 227 -15.23 14.41 6.68
C ARG A 227 -15.08 13.41 7.81
N LEU A 228 -13.86 12.97 8.13
CA LEU A 228 -13.60 12.10 9.29
C LEU A 228 -13.95 12.81 10.60
N SER A 229 -13.76 14.13 10.67
CA SER A 229 -14.15 14.92 11.83
C SER A 229 -15.65 14.92 12.06
N LEU A 230 -16.47 14.96 11.00
CA LEU A 230 -17.92 14.82 11.09
C LEU A 230 -18.37 13.43 11.60
N GLN A 231 -17.52 12.42 11.45
CA GLN A 231 -17.74 11.07 11.98
C GLN A 231 -17.25 10.91 13.44
N GLY A 232 -16.70 11.97 14.04
CA GLY A 232 -16.20 11.94 15.42
C GLY A 232 -14.85 11.23 15.59
N LEU A 233 -14.17 10.88 14.49
CA LEU A 233 -12.90 10.13 14.53
C LEU A 233 -11.68 11.01 14.87
N LEU A 234 -11.81 12.32 14.71
CA LEU A 234 -10.80 13.33 15.04
C LEU A 234 -11.43 14.72 15.02
N ILE A 235 -10.71 15.75 15.46
CA ILE A 235 -11.19 17.14 15.40
C ILE A 235 -10.20 17.97 14.59
N VAL A 236 -10.66 18.52 13.47
CA VAL A 236 -9.85 19.43 12.63
C VAL A 236 -10.20 20.87 12.95
N GLN A 237 -9.17 21.66 13.27
CA GLN A 237 -9.25 23.11 13.37
C GLN A 237 -8.30 23.71 12.34
N ALA A 238 -8.84 24.51 11.42
CA ALA A 238 -8.06 25.17 10.37
C ALA A 238 -8.31 26.69 10.41
N ALA A 239 -7.23 27.47 10.50
CA ALA A 239 -7.26 28.93 10.48
C ALA A 239 -6.12 29.44 9.59
N GLY A 240 -6.46 29.96 8.40
CA GLY A 240 -5.46 30.25 7.37
C GLY A 240 -4.67 29.00 7.00
N ASP A 241 -3.34 29.11 7.00
CA ASP A 241 -2.44 27.99 6.70
C ASP A 241 -2.17 27.08 7.92
N VAL A 242 -2.62 27.47 9.10
CA VAL A 242 -2.39 26.71 10.34
C VAL A 242 -3.49 25.67 10.52
N ILE A 243 -3.08 24.41 10.64
CA ILE A 243 -3.95 23.28 10.90
C ILE A 243 -3.53 22.64 12.22
N ARG A 244 -4.52 22.38 13.06
CA ARG A 244 -4.39 21.60 14.28
C ARG A 244 -5.38 20.45 14.25
N ILE A 245 -4.89 19.24 14.50
CA ILE A 245 -5.68 18.02 14.59
C ILE A 245 -5.65 17.57 16.04
N SER A 246 -6.83 17.38 16.63
CA SER A 246 -6.96 16.71 17.93
C SER A 246 -7.40 15.27 17.69
N TRP A 247 -6.61 14.34 18.21
CA TRP A 247 -6.75 12.90 17.98
C TRP A 247 -7.54 12.30 19.15
N THR A 248 -8.66 11.64 18.85
CA THR A 248 -9.59 11.09 19.84
C THR A 248 -9.17 9.71 20.33
N HIS A 249 -8.34 9.01 19.56
CA HIS A 249 -7.86 7.66 19.89
C HIS A 249 -6.36 7.69 20.20
N PRO A 250 -5.90 7.13 21.34
CA PRO A 250 -4.50 7.22 21.75
C PRO A 250 -3.58 6.26 20.99
N THR A 251 -4.13 5.22 20.35
CA THR A 251 -3.36 4.19 19.64
C THR A 251 -4.03 3.81 18.33
N GLN A 252 -3.26 3.21 17.42
CA GLN A 252 -3.78 2.68 16.16
C GLN A 252 -4.75 1.53 16.42
N GLU A 253 -4.48 0.70 17.43
CA GLU A 253 -5.37 -0.37 17.87
C GLU A 253 -6.74 0.18 18.32
N ALA A 254 -6.76 1.25 19.13
CA ALA A 254 -8.02 1.87 19.58
C ALA A 254 -8.85 2.44 18.41
N LEU A 255 -8.19 3.01 17.38
CA LEU A 255 -8.87 3.39 16.14
C LEU A 255 -9.44 2.17 15.42
N CYS A 256 -8.66 1.10 15.26
CA CYS A 256 -9.11 -0.11 14.56
C CYS A 256 -10.34 -0.71 15.24
N ASP A 257 -10.37 -0.75 16.58
CA ASP A 257 -11.52 -1.23 17.34
C ASP A 257 -12.79 -0.41 17.04
N VAL A 258 -12.68 0.92 16.97
CA VAL A 258 -13.80 1.80 16.61
C VAL A 258 -14.24 1.58 15.16
N LEU A 259 -13.30 1.46 14.22
CA LEU A 259 -13.60 1.17 12.82
C LEU A 259 -14.27 -0.20 12.61
N THR A 260 -14.19 -1.11 13.60
CA THR A 260 -14.87 -2.42 13.56
C THR A 260 -16.26 -2.44 14.17
N GLN A 261 -16.68 -1.34 14.80
CA GLN A 261 -17.99 -1.22 15.46
C GLN A 261 -19.02 -0.43 14.63
N GLY A 262 -18.58 0.25 13.57
CA GLY A 262 -19.41 1.01 12.63
C GLY A 262 -19.69 0.26 11.35
#